data_AF-A0A2T5H2S0-F1
#
_entry.id   AF-A0A2T5H2S0-F1
#
_cell.length_a   1.000
_cell.length_b   1.000
_cell.length_c   1.000
_cell.angle_alpha   90.00
_cell.angle_beta   90.00
_cell.angle_gamma   90.00
#
_symmetry.space_group_name_H-M   'P 1'
#
loop_
_entity.id
_entity.type
_entity.pdbx_description
1 polymer ?
#
loop_
_entity_poly.entity_id
_entity_poly.type
_entity_poly.pdbx_seq_one_letter_code
_entity_poly.pdbx_strand_id
1 'polypeptide(L)'
;MVQPKPAASLSSSLLARKGDARPAMRAQDERAPDDAGDDLGWNDMGSPVPPVLIEREALKAGIETPPIAVADVSLATAVRIRRQAAPTTPGSKAAFTLRLDADRHLRLRLASAITRRSSQQLMTQALDAFLQSLPEVEALVAQLPPAKPKR
;
A
#
# COMPACT_ATOMS: atom_id res chain seq x y z
N MET A 1 5.68 39.24 51.39
CA MET A 1 6.00 39.19 49.94
C MET A 1 7.52 39.26 49.80
N VAL A 2 8.18 38.13 49.55
CA VAL A 2 9.66 38.04 49.49
C VAL A 2 10.02 37.78 48.03
N GLN A 3 10.77 38.71 47.42
CA GLN A 3 11.19 38.63 46.01
C GLN A 3 12.24 37.51 45.82
N PRO A 4 12.18 36.74 44.72
CA PRO A 4 13.17 35.70 44.43
C PRO A 4 14.53 36.34 44.08
N LYS A 5 15.61 35.83 44.68
CA LYS A 5 16.99 36.23 44.37
C LYS A 5 17.30 35.92 42.89
N PRO A 6 17.99 36.82 42.16
CA PRO A 6 18.29 36.63 40.74
C PRO A 6 19.22 35.44 40.52
N ALA A 7 18.91 34.61 39.51
CA ALA A 7 19.73 33.48 39.10
C ALA A 7 21.09 33.95 38.58
N ALA A 8 22.17 33.35 39.07
CA ALA A 8 23.53 33.70 38.70
C ALA A 8 23.78 33.40 37.21
N SER A 9 24.10 34.44 36.42
CA SER A 9 24.45 34.33 35.01
C SER A 9 25.90 33.85 34.87
N LEU A 10 26.11 32.78 34.11
CA LEU A 10 27.43 32.18 33.87
C LEU A 10 28.22 33.04 32.88
N SER A 11 29.19 33.83 33.38
CA SER A 11 30.08 34.60 32.53
C SER A 11 31.15 33.70 31.89
N SER A 12 31.58 34.03 30.66
CA SER A 12 32.58 33.28 29.86
C SER A 12 33.87 32.95 30.64
N SER A 13 34.25 33.80 31.62
CA SER A 13 35.39 33.58 32.50
C SER A 13 35.22 32.42 33.51
N LEU A 14 33.98 32.14 33.96
CA LEU A 14 33.67 30.99 34.83
C LEU A 14 33.63 29.67 34.07
N LEU A 15 33.25 29.68 32.79
CA LEU A 15 33.27 28.49 31.94
C LEU A 15 34.71 28.08 31.60
N ALA A 16 35.57 29.06 31.32
CA ALA A 16 36.97 28.84 30.95
C ALA A 16 37.87 28.36 32.11
N ARG A 17 37.47 28.58 33.37
CA ARG A 17 38.24 28.17 34.57
C ARG A 17 37.85 26.81 35.14
N LYS A 18 36.82 26.14 34.59
CA LYS A 18 36.59 24.69 34.81
C LYS A 18 37.46 23.88 33.83
N GLY A 19 38.76 24.20 33.85
CA GLY A 19 39.78 23.67 32.96
C GLY A 19 40.26 22.29 33.38
N ASP A 20 39.47 21.25 33.10
CA ASP A 20 39.96 19.85 32.99
C ASP A 20 39.07 18.97 32.08
N ALA A 21 38.15 19.55 31.31
CA ALA A 21 37.40 18.79 30.31
C ALA A 21 38.25 18.63 29.04
N ARG A 22 38.96 17.51 28.91
CA ARG A 22 39.62 17.14 27.65
C ARG A 22 38.55 16.91 26.57
N PRO A 23 38.69 17.52 25.39
CA PRO A 23 37.81 17.26 24.26
C PRO A 23 38.05 15.83 23.77
N ALA A 24 36.97 15.07 23.55
CA ALA A 24 37.02 13.77 22.89
C ALA A 24 37.26 13.96 21.39
N MET A 25 38.44 14.47 21.02
CA MET A 25 38.88 14.49 19.63
C MET A 25 39.40 13.09 19.27
N ARG A 26 38.55 12.29 18.62
CA ARG A 26 39.04 11.40 17.56
C ARG A 26 39.51 12.29 16.42
N ALA A 27 40.73 12.09 15.95
CA ALA A 27 41.19 12.72 14.72
C ALA A 27 40.31 12.22 13.57
N GLN A 28 39.57 13.11 12.94
CA GLN A 28 38.79 12.81 11.74
C GLN A 28 39.48 13.55 10.59
N ASP A 29 40.48 12.88 10.02
CA ASP A 29 40.97 13.14 8.66
C ASP A 29 41.89 11.99 8.23
N GLU A 30 41.28 10.82 7.97
CA GLU A 30 41.84 9.82 7.05
C GLU A 30 40.70 9.29 6.19
N ARG A 31 40.68 9.77 4.95
CA ARG A 31 40.06 9.19 3.76
C ARG A 31 39.61 7.74 3.96
N ALA A 32 38.30 7.51 4.10
CA ALA A 32 37.74 6.16 4.17
C ALA A 32 37.94 5.44 2.82
N PRO A 33 38.72 4.34 2.76
CA PRO A 33 38.50 3.33 1.75
C PRO A 33 37.41 2.37 2.25
N ASP A 34 36.53 2.01 1.33
CA ASP A 34 35.85 0.73 1.28
C ASP A 34 34.86 0.41 2.42
N ASP A 35 33.58 0.53 2.06
CA ASP A 35 32.54 -0.51 2.01
C ASP A 35 33.01 -1.99 2.17
N ALA A 36 33.87 -2.29 3.14
CA ALA A 36 34.50 -3.60 3.35
C ALA A 36 34.52 -4.01 4.83
N GLY A 37 33.75 -3.32 5.68
CA GLY A 37 33.64 -3.60 7.12
C GLY A 37 32.39 -4.39 7.51
N ASP A 38 31.35 -4.42 6.67
CA ASP A 38 30.08 -5.11 6.96
C ASP A 38 30.08 -6.60 6.54
N ASP A 39 31.16 -7.08 5.92
CA ASP A 39 31.38 -8.49 5.51
C ASP A 39 32.21 -9.27 6.56
N LEU A 40 32.20 -8.83 7.82
CA LEU A 40 32.56 -9.72 8.91
C LEU A 40 31.31 -10.52 9.22
N GLY A 41 31.32 -11.82 8.89
CA GLY A 41 30.23 -12.81 9.00
C GLY A 41 29.56 -12.99 10.39
N TRP A 42 29.59 -11.98 11.26
CA TRP A 42 28.69 -11.78 12.38
C TRP A 42 27.22 -11.69 11.98
N ASN A 43 26.93 -11.22 10.76
CA ASN A 43 25.57 -11.20 10.22
C ASN A 43 25.12 -12.55 9.65
N ASP A 44 26.05 -13.51 9.49
CA ASP A 44 25.81 -14.89 9.02
C ASP A 44 25.68 -15.88 10.20
N MET A 45 25.24 -15.40 11.36
CA MET A 45 24.87 -16.26 12.50
C MET A 45 23.36 -16.47 12.54
N GLY A 46 22.81 -17.02 11.45
CA GLY A 46 21.52 -17.74 11.35
C GLY A 46 20.33 -17.24 12.17
N SER A 47 20.30 -15.95 12.51
CA SER A 47 19.33 -15.43 13.46
C SER A 47 17.99 -15.34 12.73
N PRO A 48 16.91 -15.94 13.27
CA PRO A 48 15.63 -15.94 12.59
C PRO A 48 15.23 -14.49 12.35
N VAL A 49 15.08 -14.13 11.07
CA VAL A 49 14.66 -12.80 10.65
C VAL A 49 13.38 -12.46 11.42
N PRO A 50 13.34 -11.37 12.20
CA PRO A 50 12.17 -11.05 12.99
C PRO A 50 10.96 -10.89 12.05
N PRO A 51 9.78 -11.41 12.44
CA PRO A 51 8.60 -11.48 11.55
C PRO A 51 8.19 -10.10 11.00
N VAL A 52 8.49 -9.03 11.74
CA VAL A 52 8.24 -7.64 11.34
C VAL A 52 9.01 -7.23 10.08
N LEU A 53 10.21 -7.76 9.85
CA LEU A 53 10.98 -7.46 8.63
C LEU A 53 10.38 -8.17 7.41
N ILE A 54 9.94 -9.42 7.59
CA ILE A 54 9.23 -10.20 6.56
C ILE A 54 7.93 -9.51 6.15
N GLU A 55 7.16 -9.01 7.13
CA GLU A 55 5.94 -8.24 6.90
C GLU A 55 6.22 -6.92 6.16
N ARG A 56 7.30 -6.23 6.51
CA ARG A 56 7.71 -4.98 5.84
C ARG A 56 8.15 -5.21 4.40
N GLU A 57 8.87 -6.31 4.13
CA GLU A 57 9.26 -6.71 2.78
C GLU A 57 8.05 -7.10 1.93
N ALA A 58 7.10 -7.84 2.50
CA ALA A 58 5.83 -8.16 1.83
C ALA A 58 4.99 -6.90 1.54
N LEU A 59 4.97 -5.94 2.46
CA LEU A 59 4.28 -4.65 2.25
C LEU A 59 4.96 -3.83 1.14
N LYS A 60 6.30 -3.77 1.13
CA LYS A 60 7.07 -3.10 0.07
C LYS A 60 6.81 -3.71 -1.29
N ALA A 61 6.83 -5.03 -1.41
CA ALA A 61 6.55 -5.73 -2.67
C ALA A 61 5.12 -5.47 -3.19
N GLY A 62 4.15 -5.28 -2.28
CA GLY A 62 2.78 -4.88 -2.65
C GLY A 62 2.66 -3.44 -3.16
N ILE A 63 3.52 -2.53 -2.68
CA ILE A 63 3.53 -1.11 -3.07
C ILE A 63 4.32 -0.89 -4.37
N GLU A 64 5.34 -1.71 -4.65
CA GLU A 64 6.18 -1.63 -5.86
C GLU A 64 5.55 -2.26 -7.10
N THR A 65 4.36 -2.85 -6.99
CA THR A 65 3.63 -3.24 -8.20
C THR A 65 3.28 -1.94 -8.94
N PRO A 66 3.81 -1.70 -10.16
CA PRO A 66 3.58 -0.43 -10.84
C PRO A 66 2.07 -0.24 -11.00
N PRO A 67 1.55 0.97 -10.74
CA PRO A 67 0.14 1.24 -10.97
C PRO A 67 -0.15 0.88 -12.42
N ILE A 68 -1.05 -0.07 -12.62
CA ILE A 68 -1.54 -0.42 -13.96
C ILE A 68 -2.02 0.89 -14.56
N ALA A 69 -1.29 1.40 -15.56
CA ALA A 69 -1.67 2.64 -16.23
C ALA A 69 -3.10 2.43 -16.76
N VAL A 70 -4.05 3.16 -16.17
CA VAL A 70 -5.44 3.16 -16.62
C VAL A 70 -5.44 3.66 -18.06
N ALA A 71 -5.63 2.75 -19.01
CA ALA A 71 -5.70 3.10 -20.41
C ALA A 71 -6.97 3.92 -20.65
N ASP A 72 -6.84 5.12 -21.19
CA ASP A 72 -7.97 5.99 -21.51
C ASP A 72 -8.93 5.29 -22.49
N VAL A 73 -10.15 5.00 -22.03
CA VAL A 73 -11.19 4.38 -22.86
C VAL A 73 -11.95 5.45 -23.64
N SER A 74 -11.94 5.38 -24.97
CA SER A 74 -12.73 6.32 -25.80
C SER A 74 -14.24 6.18 -25.54
N LEU A 75 -14.98 7.29 -25.61
CA LEU A 75 -16.45 7.29 -25.50
C LEU A 75 -17.12 6.35 -26.51
N ALA A 76 -16.59 6.28 -27.75
CA ALA A 76 -17.09 5.37 -28.77
C ALA A 76 -16.96 3.89 -28.35
N THR A 77 -15.85 3.52 -27.71
CA THR A 77 -15.65 2.18 -27.15
C THR A 77 -16.63 1.92 -26.00
N ALA A 78 -16.81 2.87 -25.09
CA ALA A 78 -17.72 2.74 -23.95
C ALA A 78 -19.18 2.56 -24.40
N VAL A 79 -19.64 3.31 -25.42
CA VAL A 79 -20.97 3.15 -26.02
C VAL A 79 -21.16 1.75 -26.62
N ARG A 80 -20.13 1.23 -27.29
CA ARG A 80 -20.17 -0.13 -27.86
C ARG A 80 -20.31 -1.18 -26.76
N ILE A 81 -19.52 -1.07 -25.69
CA ILE A 81 -19.56 -1.99 -24.54
C ILE A 81 -20.95 -1.96 -23.89
N ARG A 82 -21.54 -0.77 -23.67
CA ARG A 82 -22.90 -0.64 -23.12
C ARG A 82 -23.95 -1.38 -23.95
N ARG A 83 -23.86 -1.30 -25.29
CA ARG A 83 -24.79 -1.99 -26.18
C ARG A 83 -24.66 -3.52 -26.07
N GLN A 84 -23.44 -4.02 -25.91
CA GLN A 84 -23.17 -5.44 -25.75
C GLN A 84 -23.62 -5.97 -24.38
N ALA A 85 -23.48 -5.15 -23.34
CA ALA A 85 -23.91 -5.48 -21.98
C ALA A 85 -25.41 -5.26 -21.73
N ALA A 86 -26.16 -4.72 -22.71
CA ALA A 86 -27.58 -4.43 -22.54
C ALA A 86 -28.38 -5.74 -22.35
N PRO A 87 -29.28 -5.79 -21.34
CA PRO A 87 -30.05 -6.99 -21.07
C PRO A 87 -31.01 -7.29 -22.23
N THR A 88 -31.22 -8.59 -22.50
CA THR A 88 -32.17 -9.05 -23.51
C THR A 88 -33.62 -8.85 -23.08
N THR A 89 -33.87 -8.99 -21.77
CA THR A 89 -35.18 -8.77 -21.14
C THR A 89 -35.05 -7.85 -19.92
N PRO A 90 -36.03 -6.98 -19.63
CA PRO A 90 -36.03 -6.13 -18.45
C PRO A 90 -35.84 -6.96 -17.17
N GLY A 91 -34.85 -6.59 -16.36
CA GLY A 91 -34.56 -7.25 -15.08
C GLY A 91 -33.79 -8.58 -15.18
N SER A 92 -33.37 -9.01 -16.37
CA SER A 92 -32.49 -10.19 -16.49
C SER A 92 -31.08 -9.90 -15.96
N LYS A 93 -30.51 -10.88 -15.28
CA LYS A 93 -29.11 -10.86 -14.84
C LYS A 93 -28.24 -11.45 -15.94
N ALA A 94 -27.12 -10.80 -16.26
CA ALA A 94 -26.13 -11.36 -17.15
C ALA A 94 -25.45 -12.57 -16.48
N ALA A 95 -25.29 -13.66 -17.22
CA ALA A 95 -24.51 -14.80 -16.77
C ALA A 95 -23.02 -14.57 -17.08
N PHE A 96 -22.16 -14.79 -16.09
CA PHE A 96 -20.70 -14.72 -16.24
C PHE A 96 -20.09 -16.04 -15.77
N THR A 97 -19.30 -16.68 -16.64
CA THR A 97 -18.58 -17.90 -16.32
C THR A 97 -17.12 -17.57 -16.02
N LEU A 98 -16.70 -17.79 -14.78
CA LEU A 98 -15.31 -17.60 -14.35
C LEU A 98 -14.58 -18.94 -14.34
N ARG A 99 -13.38 -18.98 -14.93
CA ARG A 99 -12.46 -20.11 -14.78
C ARG A 99 -11.44 -19.77 -13.69
N LEU A 100 -11.31 -20.65 -12.71
CA LEU A 100 -10.35 -20.52 -11.61
C LEU A 100 -9.37 -21.69 -11.66
N ASP A 101 -8.11 -21.43 -11.35
CA ASP A 101 -7.14 -22.48 -11.06
C ASP A 101 -7.48 -23.19 -9.74
N ALA A 102 -6.87 -24.35 -9.53
CA ALA A 102 -7.17 -25.23 -8.40
C ALA A 102 -6.93 -24.55 -7.04
N ASP A 103 -5.85 -23.77 -6.91
CA ASP A 103 -5.50 -23.09 -5.67
C ASP A 103 -6.49 -21.96 -5.34
N ARG A 104 -6.81 -21.09 -6.31
CA ARG A 104 -7.84 -20.06 -6.12
C ARG A 104 -9.20 -20.64 -5.78
N HIS A 105 -9.59 -21.74 -6.41
CA HIS A 105 -10.85 -22.42 -6.10
C HIS A 105 -10.84 -23.00 -4.68
N LEU A 106 -9.75 -23.64 -4.23
CA LEU A 106 -9.61 -24.13 -2.87
C LEU A 106 -9.77 -23.00 -1.84
N ARG A 107 -9.05 -21.89 -2.04
CA ARG A 107 -9.12 -20.70 -1.17
C ARG A 107 -10.54 -20.13 -1.12
N LEU A 108 -11.24 -20.02 -2.26
CA LEU A 108 -12.62 -19.55 -2.31
C LEU A 108 -13.58 -20.48 -1.54
N ARG A 109 -13.40 -21.81 -1.64
CA ARG A 109 -14.21 -22.76 -0.87
C ARG A 109 -13.96 -22.66 0.63
N LEU A 110 -12.71 -22.53 1.06
CA LEU A 110 -12.37 -22.33 2.48
C LEU A 110 -12.94 -20.99 3.00
N ALA A 111 -12.81 -19.91 2.23
CA ALA A 111 -13.40 -18.62 2.59
C ALA A 111 -14.92 -18.70 2.76
N SER A 112 -15.61 -19.43 1.88
CA SER A 112 -17.05 -19.68 1.98
C SER A 112 -17.42 -20.44 3.26
N ALA A 113 -16.63 -21.47 3.61
CA ALA A 113 -16.85 -22.26 4.82
C ALA A 113 -16.65 -21.45 6.11
N ILE A 114 -15.58 -20.64 6.17
CA ILE A 114 -15.24 -19.83 7.36
C ILE A 114 -16.27 -18.70 7.55
N THR A 115 -16.64 -18.01 6.47
CA THR A 115 -17.55 -16.86 6.53
C THR A 115 -19.03 -17.24 6.57
N ARG A 116 -19.36 -18.53 6.36
CA ARG A 116 -20.73 -19.04 6.21
C ARG A 116 -21.55 -18.30 5.14
N ARG A 117 -20.89 -17.92 4.04
CA ARG A 117 -21.51 -17.25 2.89
C ARG A 117 -21.30 -18.09 1.64
N SER A 118 -22.18 -17.92 0.64
CA SER A 118 -21.97 -18.58 -0.64
C SER A 118 -20.80 -17.94 -1.39
N SER A 119 -20.10 -18.74 -2.20
CA SER A 119 -19.02 -18.25 -3.06
C SER A 119 -19.50 -17.15 -4.00
N GLN A 120 -20.73 -17.26 -4.52
CA GLN A 120 -21.34 -16.22 -5.35
C GLN A 120 -21.47 -14.89 -4.60
N GLN A 121 -21.95 -14.90 -3.35
CA GLN A 121 -22.08 -13.68 -2.55
C GLN A 121 -20.73 -13.03 -2.27
N LEU A 122 -19.71 -13.81 -1.93
CA LEU A 122 -18.36 -13.29 -1.70
C LEU A 122 -17.79 -12.64 -2.96
N MET A 123 -17.98 -13.27 -4.12
CA MET A 123 -17.52 -12.73 -5.40
C MET A 123 -18.28 -11.47 -5.82
N THR A 124 -19.60 -11.41 -5.61
CA THR A 124 -20.38 -10.20 -5.88
C THR A 124 -19.94 -9.06 -4.97
N GLN A 125 -19.78 -9.30 -3.67
CA GLN A 125 -19.31 -8.28 -2.73
C GLN A 125 -17.90 -7.78 -3.08
N ALA A 126 -16.99 -8.68 -3.45
CA ALA A 126 -15.64 -8.31 -3.87
C ALA A 126 -15.65 -7.47 -5.16
N LEU A 127 -16.52 -7.82 -6.13
CA LEU A 127 -16.69 -7.06 -7.35
C LEU A 127 -17.25 -5.66 -7.07
N ASP A 128 -18.29 -5.56 -6.24
CA ASP A 128 -18.89 -4.28 -5.88
C ASP A 128 -17.87 -3.36 -5.19
N ALA A 129 -17.09 -3.91 -4.25
CA ALA A 129 -16.02 -3.17 -3.56
C ALA A 129 -14.90 -2.74 -4.53
N PHE A 130 -14.55 -3.59 -5.49
CA PHE A 130 -13.55 -3.26 -6.50
C PHE A 130 -14.05 -2.14 -7.44
N LEU A 131 -15.30 -2.19 -7.89
CA LEU A 131 -15.87 -1.12 -8.73
C LEU A 131 -15.96 0.21 -7.98
N GLN A 132 -16.26 0.19 -6.67
CA GLN A 132 -16.23 1.39 -5.83
C GLN A 132 -14.83 2.02 -5.72
N SER A 133 -13.75 1.24 -5.88
CA SER A 133 -12.39 1.79 -5.94
C SER A 133 -12.04 2.47 -7.27
N LEU A 134 -12.91 2.41 -8.28
CA LEU A 134 -12.68 2.92 -9.64
C LEU A 134 -13.73 3.98 -10.02
N PRO A 135 -13.71 5.18 -9.42
CA PRO A 135 -14.70 6.24 -9.70
C PRO A 135 -14.69 6.71 -11.16
N GLU A 136 -13.56 6.54 -11.86
CA GLU A 136 -13.43 6.82 -13.30
C GLU A 136 -14.40 5.99 -14.15
N VAL A 137 -14.68 4.75 -13.74
CA VAL A 137 -15.64 3.87 -14.43
C VAL A 137 -17.06 4.42 -14.29
N GLU A 138 -17.42 4.92 -13.10
CA GLU A 138 -18.71 5.56 -12.87
C GLU A 138 -18.85 6.86 -13.69
N ALA A 139 -17.78 7.67 -13.73
CA ALA A 139 -17.74 8.88 -14.55
C ALA A 139 -17.92 8.57 -16.04
N LEU A 140 -17.29 7.50 -16.54
CA LEU A 140 -17.44 7.05 -17.92
C LEU A 140 -18.87 6.57 -18.19
N VAL A 141 -19.50 5.86 -17.26
CA VAL A 141 -20.90 5.42 -17.37
C VAL A 141 -21.86 6.62 -17.41
N ALA A 142 -21.61 7.65 -16.60
CA ALA A 142 -22.42 8.88 -16.58
C ALA A 142 -22.37 9.67 -17.91
N GLN A 143 -21.25 9.59 -18.64
CA GLN A 143 -21.09 10.23 -19.95
C GLN A 143 -21.82 9.49 -21.08
N LEU A 144 -22.35 8.28 -20.86
CA LEU A 144 -22.99 7.49 -21.90
C LEU A 144 -24.43 7.95 -22.18
N PRO A 145 -24.85 8.04 -23.46
CA PRO A 145 -26.21 8.44 -23.84
C PRO A 145 -27.25 7.46 -23.27
N PRO A 146 -28.44 7.93 -22.84
CA PRO A 146 -29.45 7.07 -22.21
C PRO A 146 -29.84 5.91 -23.13
N ALA A 147 -30.00 4.72 -22.54
CA ALA A 147 -30.41 3.53 -23.27
C ALA A 147 -31.81 3.75 -23.83
N LYS A 148 -31.95 3.78 -25.16
CA LYS A 148 -33.25 3.90 -25.81
C LYS A 148 -34.07 2.64 -25.48
N PRO A 149 -35.26 2.74 -24.87
CA PRO A 149 -36.09 1.58 -24.63
C PRO A 149 -36.47 0.97 -25.98
N LYS A 150 -36.27 -0.36 -26.12
CA LYS A 150 -36.84 -1.11 -27.24
C LYS A 150 -38.35 -1.07 -27.08
N ARG A 151 -39.04 -0.40 -28.01
CA ARG A 151 -40.50 -0.42 -28.16
C ARG A 151 -40.96 -1.80 -28.60
#